data_AF-A0A926PGS6-F1
#
_entry.id   AF-A0A926PGS6-F1
#
_cell.length_a   1.000
_cell.length_b   1.000
_cell.length_c   1.000
_cell.angle_alpha   90.00
_cell.angle_beta   90.00
_cell.angle_gamma   90.00
#
_symmetry.space_group_name_H-M   'P 1'
#
loop_
_entity.id
_entity.type
_entity.pdbx_description
1 polymer ?
#
loop_
_entity_poly.entity_id
_entity_poly.type
_entity_poly.pdbx_seq_one_letter_code
_entity_poly.pdbx_strand_id
1 'polypeptide(L)'
;MSPLSRSERVIYWTIILTPLWWLLGIQPLFYPALVIGLLAVHFSLDHLIQKSLPNYVWAWLAMSIAMLWTAALGINDMGFDLMVAAAAVVTFAKSYFLIFACLALPFFNRLRVEIVTRAIAWMSAGYLVTISIQVAMLILNIGGDGYTPPLARLLPGDKGSLRVMFADLAPFFGVPLPRTVLYTPDPPILGLCSLLCFLICLGERDQQLRRFALLGAVAGLTVSASRSAWICLPIALLVGACLESGLFRQLSLWSMTATLMGCSIFGLTIEELLRKPAEGFTQVRASSSQERAIVVRETLEAWQQSPWIGWGVIRGKAHLYEDVYITLGSFSTYAAVLYLNGIVGFIALIAAMLLTLFAAYATAIRGSANCKWAFAGLIALYIACNATPLSWMAVNLWFFFVWLGAVLCEAECQHVRFTSWDQLSGQG
;
A
#
# COMPACT_ATOMS: atom_id res chain seq x y z
N MET A 1 13.35 -27.60 -9.65
CA MET A 1 12.81 -26.71 -8.60
C MET A 1 12.24 -27.58 -7.49
N SER A 2 12.60 -27.34 -6.24
CA SER A 2 11.97 -28.04 -5.11
C SER A 2 10.45 -27.79 -5.11
N PRO A 3 9.63 -28.76 -4.68
CA PRO A 3 8.18 -28.61 -4.70
C PRO A 3 7.74 -27.37 -3.92
N LEU A 4 6.70 -26.70 -4.42
CA LEU A 4 6.09 -25.55 -3.74
C LEU A 4 5.50 -25.99 -2.41
N SER A 5 5.79 -25.25 -1.33
CA SER A 5 5.07 -25.40 -0.06
C SER A 5 3.58 -25.11 -0.26
N ARG A 6 2.71 -25.68 0.59
CA ARG A 6 1.26 -25.47 0.49
C ARG A 6 0.91 -23.98 0.54
N SER A 7 1.51 -23.23 1.46
CA SER A 7 1.27 -21.79 1.61
C SER A 7 1.82 -20.99 0.42
N GLU A 8 3.00 -21.34 -0.10
CA GLU A 8 3.55 -20.71 -1.31
C GLU A 8 2.61 -20.91 -2.49
N ARG A 9 2.05 -22.12 -2.66
CA ARG A 9 1.09 -22.44 -3.72
C ARG A 9 -0.20 -21.61 -3.58
N VAL A 10 -0.73 -21.49 -2.37
CA VAL A 10 -1.94 -20.70 -2.10
C VAL A 10 -1.70 -19.23 -2.44
N ILE A 11 -0.61 -18.63 -1.98
CA ILE A 11 -0.26 -17.23 -2.28
C ILE A 11 -0.03 -17.03 -3.78
N TYR A 12 0.74 -17.92 -4.40
CA TYR A 12 1.07 -17.87 -5.83
C TYR A 12 -0.18 -17.83 -6.71
N TRP A 13 -1.09 -18.79 -6.52
CA TRP A 13 -2.34 -18.84 -7.29
C TRP A 13 -3.29 -17.71 -6.94
N THR A 14 -3.30 -17.24 -5.69
CA THR A 14 -4.13 -16.10 -5.30
C THR A 14 -3.72 -14.84 -6.05
N ILE A 15 -2.42 -14.56 -6.15
CA ILE A 15 -1.90 -13.41 -6.90
C ILE A 15 -2.21 -13.54 -8.40
N ILE A 16 -1.97 -14.71 -9.01
CA ILE A 16 -2.21 -14.91 -10.44
C ILE A 16 -3.69 -14.79 -10.78
N LEU A 17 -4.57 -15.33 -9.94
CA LEU A 17 -6.02 -15.34 -10.13
C LEU A 17 -6.69 -14.04 -9.64
N THR A 18 -5.92 -12.99 -9.33
CA THR A 18 -6.44 -11.64 -9.03
C THR A 18 -7.55 -11.18 -9.99
N PRO A 19 -7.45 -11.38 -11.33
CA PRO A 19 -8.53 -10.98 -12.24
C PRO A 19 -9.83 -11.75 -12.00
N LEU A 20 -9.74 -13.03 -11.66
CA LEU A 20 -10.90 -13.86 -11.35
C LEU A 20 -11.55 -13.42 -10.04
N TRP A 21 -10.75 -13.20 -9.00
CA TRP A 21 -11.24 -12.73 -7.70
C TRP A 21 -11.90 -11.34 -7.81
N TRP A 22 -11.38 -10.49 -8.68
CA TRP A 22 -11.95 -9.19 -9.00
C TRP A 22 -13.33 -9.31 -9.65
N LEU A 23 -13.47 -10.15 -10.68
CA LEU A 23 -14.77 -10.39 -11.33
C LEU A 23 -15.82 -10.93 -10.36
N LEU A 24 -15.40 -11.69 -9.34
CA LEU A 24 -16.27 -12.17 -8.28
C LEU A 24 -16.58 -11.12 -7.20
N GLY A 25 -15.84 -10.00 -7.16
CA GLY A 25 -16.00 -8.93 -6.17
C GLY A 25 -15.58 -9.32 -4.75
N ILE A 26 -14.87 -10.43 -4.57
CA ILE A 26 -14.58 -10.97 -3.22
C ILE A 26 -13.24 -10.49 -2.64
N GLN A 27 -12.42 -9.80 -3.43
CA GLN A 27 -11.06 -9.40 -3.06
C GLN A 27 -10.98 -8.67 -1.70
N PRO A 28 -11.86 -7.71 -1.37
CA PRO A 28 -11.81 -6.99 -0.09
C PRO A 28 -11.89 -7.86 1.16
N LEU A 29 -12.50 -9.04 1.04
CA LEU A 29 -12.68 -9.99 2.15
C LEU A 29 -11.75 -11.19 2.01
N PHE A 30 -11.55 -11.68 0.79
CA PHE A 30 -10.79 -12.89 0.52
C PHE A 30 -9.31 -12.74 0.82
N TYR A 31 -8.66 -11.65 0.38
CA TYR A 31 -7.22 -11.49 0.61
C TYR A 31 -6.86 -11.36 2.10
N PRO A 32 -7.58 -10.54 2.91
CA PRO A 32 -7.35 -10.52 4.34
C PRO A 32 -7.58 -11.89 4.99
N ALA A 33 -8.71 -12.54 4.71
CA ALA A 33 -9.03 -13.84 5.29
C ALA A 33 -7.98 -14.91 4.96
N LEU A 34 -7.46 -14.91 3.73
CA LEU A 34 -6.42 -15.83 3.29
C LEU A 34 -5.11 -15.61 4.03
N VAL A 35 -4.61 -14.36 4.09
CA VAL A 35 -3.33 -14.07 4.75
C VAL A 35 -3.41 -14.29 6.25
N ILE A 36 -4.48 -13.82 6.89
CA ILE A 36 -4.72 -13.99 8.33
C ILE A 36 -4.91 -15.48 8.66
N GLY A 37 -5.66 -16.22 7.84
CA GLY A 37 -5.85 -17.66 7.99
C GLY A 37 -4.54 -18.44 7.85
N LEU A 38 -3.71 -18.10 6.86
CA LEU A 38 -2.38 -18.70 6.73
C LEU A 38 -1.48 -18.38 7.92
N LEU A 39 -1.52 -17.15 8.43
CA LEU A 39 -0.77 -16.76 9.62
C LEU A 39 -1.25 -17.56 10.84
N ALA A 40 -2.57 -17.67 11.05
CA ALA A 40 -3.15 -18.40 12.18
C ALA A 40 -2.80 -19.89 12.16
N VAL A 41 -2.79 -20.53 10.99
CA VAL A 41 -2.42 -21.95 10.84
C VAL A 41 -0.95 -22.21 11.17
N HIS A 42 -0.06 -21.26 10.85
CA HIS A 42 1.38 -21.41 11.08
C HIS A 42 1.87 -20.71 12.36
N PHE A 43 0.96 -20.08 13.10
CA PHE A 43 1.30 -19.37 14.32
C PHE A 43 1.68 -20.38 15.40
N SER A 44 2.88 -20.25 15.93
CA SER A 44 3.35 -21.03 17.07
C SER A 44 4.02 -20.12 18.09
N LEU A 45 3.53 -20.17 19.33
CA LEU A 45 4.10 -19.40 20.44
C LEU A 45 5.54 -19.83 20.72
N ASP A 46 5.84 -21.12 20.64
CA ASP A 46 7.19 -21.64 20.83
C ASP A 46 8.18 -21.03 19.84
N HIS A 47 7.78 -20.89 18.57
CA HIS A 47 8.62 -20.26 17.55
C HIS A 47 8.81 -18.76 17.82
N LEU A 48 7.76 -18.08 18.28
CA LEU A 48 7.83 -16.65 18.64
C LEU A 48 8.74 -16.40 19.85
N ILE A 49 8.75 -17.31 20.82
CA ILE A 49 9.62 -17.28 21.99
C ILE A 49 11.07 -17.55 21.60
N GLN A 50 11.30 -18.51 20.69
CA GLN A 50 12.64 -18.84 20.22
C GLN A 50 13.22 -17.79 19.26
N LYS A 51 12.38 -17.22 18.40
CA LYS A 51 12.74 -16.21 17.41
C LYS A 51 11.69 -15.11 17.40
N SER A 52 12.00 -14.02 18.10
CA SER A 52 11.14 -12.85 18.13
C SER A 52 10.97 -12.25 16.74
N LEU A 53 9.76 -11.73 16.47
CA LEU A 53 9.51 -10.94 15.27
C LEU A 53 10.31 -9.62 15.34
N PRO A 54 10.77 -9.09 14.20
CA PRO A 54 11.44 -7.80 14.16
C PRO A 54 10.56 -6.63 14.63
N ASN A 55 11.20 -5.58 15.15
CA ASN A 55 10.51 -4.42 15.72
C ASN A 55 9.53 -3.73 14.77
N TYR A 56 9.82 -3.72 13.45
CA TYR A 56 8.91 -3.13 12.47
C TYR A 56 7.59 -3.91 12.33
N VAL A 57 7.62 -5.24 12.50
CA VAL A 57 6.41 -6.07 12.48
C VAL A 57 5.56 -5.77 13.70
N TRP A 58 6.18 -5.68 14.89
CA TRP A 58 5.49 -5.29 16.12
C TRP A 58 4.89 -3.89 16.05
N ALA A 59 5.56 -2.95 15.39
CA ALA A 59 5.03 -1.59 15.23
C ALA A 59 3.75 -1.58 14.37
N TRP A 60 3.65 -2.41 13.33
CA TRP A 60 2.40 -2.57 12.58
C TRP A 60 1.29 -3.23 13.40
N LEU A 61 1.63 -4.17 14.29
CA LEU A 61 0.65 -4.71 15.24
C LEU A 61 0.17 -3.63 16.22
N ALA A 62 1.08 -2.81 16.75
CA ALA A 62 0.74 -1.71 17.65
C ALA A 62 -0.18 -0.69 16.97
N MET A 63 0.09 -0.33 15.72
CA MET A 63 -0.81 0.53 14.92
C MET A 63 -2.19 -0.12 14.71
N SER A 64 -2.23 -1.42 14.46
CA SER A 64 -3.49 -2.16 14.30
C SER A 64 -4.30 -2.16 15.60
N ILE A 65 -3.66 -2.38 16.74
CA ILE A 65 -4.28 -2.34 18.07
C ILE A 65 -4.78 -0.92 18.37
N ALA A 66 -3.98 0.11 18.07
CA ALA A 66 -4.39 1.50 18.26
C ALA A 66 -5.66 1.82 17.47
N MET A 67 -5.73 1.41 16.20
CA MET A 67 -6.94 1.57 15.38
C MET A 67 -8.15 0.80 15.93
N LEU A 68 -7.96 -0.44 16.40
CA LEU A 68 -9.06 -1.21 16.97
C LEU A 68 -9.59 -0.56 18.25
N TRP A 69 -8.67 -0.07 19.10
CA TRP A 69 -8.99 0.58 20.36
C TRP A 69 -9.76 1.89 20.14
N THR A 70 -9.27 2.77 19.26
CA THR A 70 -9.95 4.03 18.94
C THR A 70 -11.31 3.78 18.30
N ALA A 71 -11.43 2.81 17.39
CA ALA A 71 -12.71 2.40 16.82
C ALA A 71 -13.70 1.90 17.88
N ALA A 72 -13.24 1.10 18.85
CA ALA A 72 -14.10 0.63 19.94
C ALA A 72 -14.64 1.78 20.80
N LEU A 73 -13.81 2.78 21.13
CA LEU A 73 -14.24 3.99 21.82
C LEU A 73 -15.26 4.77 20.98
N GLY A 74 -14.98 4.95 19.69
CA GLY A 74 -15.85 5.65 18.76
C GLY A 74 -17.23 4.99 18.59
N ILE A 75 -17.30 3.66 18.62
CA ILE A 75 -18.55 2.88 18.56
C ILE A 75 -19.32 2.96 19.89
N ASN A 76 -18.61 2.91 21.02
CA ASN A 76 -19.21 3.04 22.34
C ASN A 76 -19.94 4.38 22.50
N ASP A 77 -19.33 5.48 22.04
CA ASP A 77 -19.96 6.80 22.01
C ASP A 77 -21.22 6.87 21.14
N MET A 78 -21.32 6.04 20.10
CA MET A 78 -22.49 5.95 19.23
C MET A 78 -23.62 5.07 19.80
N GLY A 79 -23.47 4.55 21.02
CA GLY A 79 -24.45 3.64 21.63
C GLY A 79 -24.32 2.18 21.17
N PHE A 80 -23.16 1.78 20.68
CA PHE A 80 -22.80 0.40 20.36
C PHE A 80 -23.70 -0.29 19.30
N ASP A 81 -23.79 0.32 18.12
CA ASP A 81 -24.47 -0.30 16.97
C ASP A 81 -23.68 -1.54 16.49
N LEU A 82 -24.32 -2.71 16.53
CA LEU A 82 -23.75 -3.99 16.11
C LEU A 82 -23.30 -3.99 14.64
N MET A 83 -24.01 -3.30 13.75
CA MET A 83 -23.63 -3.21 12.34
C MET A 83 -22.35 -2.40 12.15
N VAL A 84 -22.20 -1.30 12.90
CA VAL A 84 -20.99 -0.47 12.88
C VAL A 84 -19.81 -1.24 13.50
N ALA A 85 -20.05 -1.98 14.59
CA ALA A 85 -19.04 -2.85 15.19
C ALA A 85 -18.53 -3.93 14.22
N ALA A 86 -19.44 -4.62 13.52
CA ALA A 86 -19.06 -5.60 12.51
C ALA A 86 -18.27 -4.97 11.35
N ALA A 87 -18.70 -3.80 10.86
CA ALA A 87 -17.98 -3.05 9.82
C ALA A 87 -16.59 -2.61 10.28
N ALA A 88 -16.43 -2.22 11.55
CA ALA A 88 -15.14 -1.85 12.14
C ALA A 88 -14.19 -3.05 12.24
N VAL A 89 -14.68 -4.24 12.60
CA VAL A 89 -13.88 -5.47 12.63
C VAL A 89 -13.39 -5.86 11.23
N VAL A 90 -14.27 -5.79 10.23
CA VAL A 90 -13.88 -6.03 8.83
C VAL A 90 -12.85 -4.99 8.37
N THR A 91 -13.04 -3.73 8.77
CA THR A 91 -12.14 -2.62 8.43
C THR A 91 -10.77 -2.78 9.10
N PHE A 92 -10.73 -3.22 10.35
CA PHE A 92 -9.51 -3.61 11.05
C PHE A 92 -8.78 -4.72 10.29
N ALA A 93 -9.47 -5.81 9.97
CA ALA A 93 -8.88 -6.98 9.32
C ALA A 93 -8.29 -6.64 7.93
N LYS A 94 -8.96 -5.77 7.16
CA LYS A 94 -8.54 -5.40 5.80
C LYS A 94 -7.50 -4.26 5.73
N SER A 95 -7.18 -3.61 6.86
CA SER A 95 -6.33 -2.41 6.90
C SER A 95 -4.94 -2.69 7.49
N TYR A 96 -4.56 -2.05 8.60
CA TYR A 96 -3.23 -2.15 9.20
C TYR A 96 -2.93 -3.57 9.70
N PHE A 97 -3.96 -4.30 10.15
CA PHE A 97 -3.77 -5.69 10.58
C PHE A 97 -3.39 -6.61 9.41
N LEU A 98 -3.90 -6.34 8.21
CA LEU A 98 -3.45 -7.02 6.99
C LEU A 98 -1.97 -6.75 6.72
N ILE A 99 -1.53 -5.50 6.87
CA ILE A 99 -0.11 -5.13 6.67
C ILE A 99 0.77 -5.90 7.66
N PHE A 100 0.40 -5.92 8.94
CA PHE A 100 1.05 -6.74 9.95
C PHE A 100 1.10 -8.22 9.53
N ALA A 101 -0.03 -8.79 9.15
CA ALA A 101 -0.12 -10.21 8.81
C ALA A 101 0.75 -10.57 7.59
N CYS A 102 0.75 -9.72 6.57
CA CYS A 102 1.59 -9.88 5.37
C CYS A 102 3.09 -9.83 5.70
N LEU A 103 3.51 -8.92 6.60
CA LEU A 103 4.91 -8.79 7.01
C LEU A 103 5.35 -9.90 7.97
N ALA A 104 4.46 -10.40 8.82
CA ALA A 104 4.74 -11.45 9.79
C ALA A 104 4.78 -12.86 9.16
N LEU A 105 3.92 -13.13 8.17
CA LEU A 105 3.75 -14.47 7.59
C LEU A 105 5.07 -15.13 7.12
N PRO A 106 5.98 -14.44 6.42
CA PRO A 106 7.27 -15.00 5.99
C PRO A 106 8.17 -15.49 7.14
N PHE A 107 8.01 -14.97 8.35
CA PHE A 107 8.80 -15.35 9.53
C PHE A 107 8.36 -16.67 10.17
N PHE A 108 7.07 -17.00 10.05
CA PHE A 108 6.51 -18.29 10.51
C PHE A 108 6.61 -19.36 9.42
N ASN A 109 6.48 -18.95 8.17
CA ASN A 109 6.56 -19.86 7.04
C ASN A 109 7.42 -19.22 5.94
N ARG A 110 8.60 -19.80 5.69
CA ARG A 110 9.58 -19.25 4.75
C ARG A 110 8.99 -19.20 3.34
N LEU A 111 8.62 -18.00 2.91
CA LEU A 111 8.19 -17.71 1.55
C LEU A 111 9.39 -17.30 0.72
N ARG A 112 9.67 -18.02 -0.37
CA ARG A 112 10.76 -17.64 -1.28
C ARG A 112 10.36 -16.41 -2.08
N VAL A 113 11.22 -15.37 -2.04
CA VAL A 113 11.02 -14.12 -2.78
C VAL A 113 10.79 -14.40 -4.27
N GLU A 114 11.55 -15.33 -4.85
CA GLU A 114 11.44 -15.73 -6.26
C GLU A 114 10.04 -16.16 -6.68
N ILE A 115 9.31 -16.89 -5.82
CA ILE A 115 7.98 -17.40 -6.13
C ILE A 115 6.96 -16.27 -6.11
N VAL A 116 7.05 -15.39 -5.11
CA VAL A 116 6.15 -14.24 -4.98
C VAL A 116 6.40 -13.26 -6.13
N THR A 117 7.67 -12.96 -6.46
CA THR A 117 8.05 -12.14 -7.62
C THR A 117 7.47 -12.72 -8.91
N ARG A 118 7.58 -14.04 -9.12
CA ARG A 118 7.04 -14.69 -10.32
C ARG A 118 5.52 -14.63 -10.40
N ALA A 119 4.82 -14.79 -9.28
CA ALA A 119 3.36 -14.66 -9.23
C ALA A 119 2.93 -13.24 -9.63
N ILE A 120 3.62 -12.23 -9.09
CA ILE A 120 3.39 -10.81 -9.39
C ILE A 120 3.71 -10.52 -10.86
N ALA A 121 4.76 -11.11 -11.42
CA ALA A 121 5.11 -10.97 -12.83
C ALA A 121 4.01 -11.52 -13.75
N TRP A 122 3.43 -12.67 -13.44
CA TRP A 122 2.28 -13.20 -14.17
C TRP A 122 1.03 -12.32 -14.03
N MET A 123 0.74 -11.84 -12.83
CA MET A 123 -0.37 -10.90 -12.61
C MET A 123 -0.19 -9.61 -13.42
N SER A 124 1.04 -9.07 -13.43
CA SER A 124 1.39 -7.85 -14.17
C SER A 124 1.33 -8.07 -15.69
N ALA A 125 1.80 -9.21 -16.19
CA ALA A 125 1.62 -9.59 -17.59
C ALA A 125 0.12 -9.71 -17.94
N GLY A 126 -0.68 -10.23 -17.01
CA GLY A 126 -2.14 -10.28 -17.09
C GLY A 126 -2.80 -8.91 -17.26
N TYR A 127 -2.19 -7.81 -16.79
CA TYR A 127 -2.69 -6.45 -17.05
C TYR A 127 -2.81 -6.16 -18.53
N LEU A 128 -1.88 -6.62 -19.38
CA LEU A 128 -1.96 -6.41 -20.83
C LEU A 128 -3.26 -6.99 -21.38
N VAL A 129 -3.55 -8.24 -21.02
CA VAL A 129 -4.76 -8.94 -21.48
C VAL A 129 -6.02 -8.21 -21.00
N THR A 130 -6.09 -7.87 -19.71
CA THR A 130 -7.29 -7.21 -19.17
C THR A 130 -7.47 -5.79 -19.68
N ILE A 131 -6.39 -5.03 -19.86
CA ILE A 131 -6.45 -3.69 -20.46
C ILE A 131 -6.93 -3.80 -21.90
N SER A 132 -6.39 -4.73 -22.69
CA SER A 132 -6.83 -4.94 -24.07
C SER A 132 -8.32 -5.29 -24.13
N ILE A 133 -8.81 -6.17 -23.25
CA ILE A 133 -10.24 -6.50 -23.17
C ILE A 133 -11.06 -5.26 -22.82
N GLN A 134 -10.66 -4.48 -21.81
CA GLN A 134 -11.41 -3.31 -21.39
C GLN A 134 -11.41 -2.18 -22.43
N VAL A 135 -10.30 -1.97 -23.15
CA VAL A 135 -10.24 -1.02 -24.25
C VAL A 135 -11.13 -1.49 -25.40
N ALA A 136 -11.14 -2.78 -25.72
CA ALA A 136 -12.06 -3.33 -26.73
C ALA A 136 -13.53 -3.14 -26.33
N MET A 137 -13.87 -3.38 -25.05
CA MET A 137 -15.20 -3.13 -24.51
C MET A 137 -15.60 -1.65 -24.62
N LEU A 138 -14.69 -0.73 -24.30
CA LEU A 138 -14.91 0.71 -24.45
C LEU A 138 -15.17 1.10 -25.92
N ILE A 139 -14.39 0.58 -26.87
CA ILE A 139 -14.55 0.86 -28.31
C ILE A 139 -15.89 0.30 -28.82
N LEU A 140 -16.29 -0.89 -28.36
CA LEU A 140 -17.55 -1.52 -28.72
C LEU A 140 -18.76 -0.95 -27.96
N ASN A 141 -18.53 -0.02 -27.03
CA ASN A 141 -19.54 0.56 -26.13
C ASN A 141 -20.30 -0.51 -25.31
N ILE A 142 -19.57 -1.55 -24.87
CA ILE A 142 -20.08 -2.66 -24.06
C ILE A 142 -19.63 -2.42 -22.60
N GLY A 143 -20.55 -2.40 -21.65
CA GLY A 143 -20.21 -2.45 -20.22
C GLY A 143 -20.85 -1.39 -19.32
N GLY A 144 -21.36 -0.28 -19.87
CA GLY A 144 -22.12 0.75 -19.14
C GLY A 144 -21.48 1.15 -17.79
N ASP A 145 -22.30 1.30 -16.75
CA ASP A 145 -21.89 1.76 -15.40
C ASP A 145 -21.16 0.69 -14.55
N GLY A 146 -20.69 -0.39 -15.17
CA GLY A 146 -20.01 -1.50 -14.50
C GLY A 146 -20.92 -2.66 -14.09
N TYR A 147 -20.30 -3.68 -13.51
CA TYR A 147 -20.95 -4.92 -13.09
C TYR A 147 -20.97 -5.03 -11.56
N THR A 148 -22.12 -5.42 -10.99
CA THR A 148 -22.25 -5.76 -9.57
C THR A 148 -22.19 -7.28 -9.41
N PRO A 149 -21.12 -7.83 -8.81
CA PRO A 149 -20.98 -9.26 -8.64
C PRO A 149 -22.11 -9.85 -7.77
N PRO A 150 -22.52 -11.12 -7.98
CA PRO A 150 -23.65 -11.70 -7.27
C PRO A 150 -23.38 -11.78 -5.77
N LEU A 151 -22.16 -12.11 -5.38
CA LEU A 151 -21.74 -12.14 -3.98
C LEU A 151 -21.77 -10.75 -3.33
N ALA A 152 -21.46 -9.70 -4.09
CA ALA A 152 -21.54 -8.32 -3.60
C ALA A 152 -22.97 -7.89 -3.25
N ARG A 153 -23.99 -8.56 -3.80
CA ARG A 153 -25.39 -8.29 -3.45
C ARG A 153 -25.77 -8.84 -2.07
N LEU A 154 -25.06 -9.85 -1.60
CA LEU A 154 -25.31 -10.53 -0.32
C LEU A 154 -24.60 -9.85 0.87
N LEU A 155 -23.61 -8.98 0.61
CA LEU A 155 -22.86 -8.30 1.66
C LEU A 155 -23.56 -7.00 2.09
N PRO A 156 -23.69 -6.74 3.41
CA PRO A 156 -24.22 -5.48 3.92
C PRO A 156 -23.22 -4.32 3.74
N GLY A 157 -23.71 -3.11 3.47
CA GLY A 157 -22.91 -1.89 3.32
C GLY A 157 -23.00 -1.24 1.93
N ASP A 158 -22.20 -0.19 1.72
CA ASP A 158 -22.12 0.50 0.43
C ASP A 158 -21.44 -0.39 -0.63
N LYS A 159 -22.21 -0.72 -1.66
CA LYS A 159 -21.85 -1.67 -2.71
C LYS A 159 -20.83 -1.10 -3.69
N GLY A 160 -20.54 0.20 -3.64
CA GLY A 160 -19.57 0.86 -4.53
C GLY A 160 -18.20 0.19 -4.51
N SER A 161 -17.71 -0.21 -3.34
CA SER A 161 -16.40 -0.86 -3.16
C SER A 161 -16.28 -2.28 -3.74
N LEU A 162 -17.41 -2.90 -4.08
CA LEU A 162 -17.49 -4.26 -4.61
C LEU A 162 -17.87 -4.29 -6.10
N ARG A 163 -18.10 -3.11 -6.71
CA ARG A 163 -18.44 -2.99 -8.13
C ARG A 163 -17.20 -3.15 -9.00
N VAL A 164 -17.39 -3.88 -10.10
CA VAL A 164 -16.41 -4.04 -11.17
C VAL A 164 -16.67 -2.90 -12.16
N MET A 165 -15.80 -1.90 -12.16
CA MET A 165 -15.91 -0.78 -13.10
C MET A 165 -15.12 -1.08 -14.38
N PHE A 166 -15.69 -0.70 -15.52
CA PHE A 166 -15.04 -0.83 -16.83
C PHE A 166 -14.30 0.46 -17.21
N ALA A 167 -13.52 0.39 -18.28
CA ALA A 167 -12.79 1.55 -18.79
C ALA A 167 -13.75 2.64 -19.26
N ASP A 168 -13.39 3.89 -19.01
CA ASP A 168 -14.12 5.08 -19.46
C ASP A 168 -13.12 6.10 -20.06
N LEU A 169 -13.62 7.04 -20.87
CA LEU A 169 -12.80 8.11 -21.44
C LEU A 169 -12.63 9.24 -20.42
N ALA A 170 -11.41 9.44 -19.96
CA ALA A 170 -11.09 10.54 -19.06
C ALA A 170 -9.98 11.43 -19.64
N PRO A 171 -10.06 12.76 -19.45
CA PRO A 171 -9.02 13.66 -19.91
C PRO A 171 -7.76 13.52 -19.05
N PHE A 172 -6.63 13.16 -19.68
CA PHE A 172 -5.30 13.15 -19.07
C PHE A 172 -4.35 14.02 -19.87
N PHE A 173 -3.73 15.01 -19.23
CA PHE A 173 -2.98 16.10 -19.90
C PHE A 173 -3.74 16.80 -21.05
N GLY A 174 -5.07 16.85 -20.97
CA GLY A 174 -5.92 17.48 -22.00
C GLY A 174 -6.25 16.58 -23.18
N VAL A 175 -5.75 15.34 -23.22
CA VAL A 175 -6.09 14.34 -24.22
C VAL A 175 -7.07 13.33 -23.62
N PRO A 176 -8.20 13.00 -24.28
CA PRO A 176 -9.08 11.94 -23.81
C PRO A 176 -8.36 10.59 -23.99
N LEU A 177 -8.05 9.94 -22.88
CA LEU A 177 -7.40 8.63 -22.87
C LEU A 177 -8.30 7.61 -22.18
N PRO A 178 -8.27 6.33 -22.62
CA PRO A 178 -8.91 5.27 -21.88
C PRO A 178 -8.35 5.22 -20.45
N ARG A 179 -9.25 5.31 -19.47
CA ARG A 179 -8.92 5.24 -18.05
C ARG A 179 -9.65 4.06 -17.44
N THR A 180 -8.93 3.22 -16.72
CA THR A 180 -9.55 2.16 -15.92
C THR A 180 -8.95 2.06 -14.53
N VAL A 181 -9.73 1.48 -13.63
CA VAL A 181 -9.34 1.10 -12.28
C VAL A 181 -8.83 -0.35 -12.19
N LEU A 182 -9.00 -1.15 -13.24
CA LEU A 182 -8.73 -2.60 -13.27
C LEU A 182 -9.22 -3.27 -11.98
N TYR A 183 -8.32 -3.93 -11.24
CA TYR A 183 -8.63 -4.70 -10.04
C TYR A 183 -8.69 -3.85 -8.77
N THR A 184 -8.67 -2.52 -8.89
CA THR A 184 -8.62 -1.61 -7.75
C THR A 184 -9.88 -0.75 -7.72
N PRO A 185 -10.24 -0.14 -6.58
CA PRO A 185 -11.43 0.71 -6.52
C PRO A 185 -11.18 2.09 -7.12
N ASP A 186 -9.93 2.54 -7.21
CA ASP A 186 -9.59 3.90 -7.62
C ASP A 186 -8.35 3.96 -8.51
N PRO A 187 -8.31 4.83 -9.54
CA PRO A 187 -7.20 4.90 -10.48
C PRO A 187 -5.83 5.22 -9.83
N PRO A 188 -5.71 6.09 -8.81
CA PRO A 188 -4.44 6.28 -8.10
C PRO A 188 -3.88 5.01 -7.46
N ILE A 189 -4.75 4.11 -6.98
CA ILE A 189 -4.35 2.83 -6.39
C ILE A 189 -3.82 1.92 -7.48
N LEU A 190 -4.49 1.82 -8.63
CA LEU A 190 -3.96 1.09 -9.78
C LEU A 190 -2.58 1.60 -10.21
N GLY A 191 -2.41 2.92 -10.29
CA GLY A 191 -1.13 3.53 -10.64
C GLY A 191 -0.01 3.11 -9.68
N LEU A 192 -0.26 3.13 -8.37
CA LEU A 192 0.72 2.66 -7.40
C LEU A 192 0.95 1.14 -7.48
N CYS A 193 -0.12 0.33 -7.58
CA CYS A 193 0.00 -1.13 -7.75
C CYS A 193 0.89 -1.46 -8.96
N SER A 194 0.67 -0.77 -10.07
CA SER A 194 1.42 -0.94 -11.32
C SER A 194 2.89 -0.54 -11.15
N LEU A 195 3.16 0.57 -10.46
CA LEU A 195 4.53 0.98 -10.11
C LEU A 195 5.22 -0.06 -9.23
N LEU A 196 4.57 -0.56 -8.18
CA LEU A 196 5.17 -1.58 -7.32
C LEU A 196 5.39 -2.90 -8.07
N CYS A 197 4.44 -3.30 -8.92
CA CYS A 197 4.62 -4.46 -9.82
C CYS A 197 5.83 -4.25 -10.72
N PHE A 198 6.00 -3.07 -11.31
CA PHE A 198 7.15 -2.74 -12.15
C PHE A 198 8.47 -2.97 -11.40
N LEU A 199 8.61 -2.40 -10.20
CA LEU A 199 9.83 -2.52 -9.39
C LEU A 199 10.11 -3.97 -8.97
N ILE A 200 9.07 -4.72 -8.57
CA ILE A 200 9.21 -6.14 -8.20
C ILE A 200 9.63 -6.98 -9.41
N CYS A 201 9.03 -6.74 -10.58
CA CYS A 201 9.27 -7.51 -11.80
C CYS A 201 10.70 -7.31 -12.35
N LEU A 202 11.41 -6.24 -11.99
CA LEU A 202 12.84 -6.10 -12.31
C LEU A 202 13.67 -7.27 -11.76
N GLY A 203 13.24 -7.86 -10.63
CA GLY A 203 13.85 -9.03 -10.01
C GLY A 203 13.43 -10.39 -10.61
N GLU A 204 12.58 -10.43 -11.64
CA GLU A 204 12.18 -11.70 -12.27
C GLU A 204 13.32 -12.31 -13.08
N ARG A 205 13.52 -13.62 -12.92
CA ARG A 205 14.61 -14.38 -13.57
C ARG A 205 14.30 -14.73 -15.02
N ASP A 206 13.05 -15.06 -15.33
CA ASP A 206 12.66 -15.34 -16.70
C ASP A 206 12.58 -14.05 -17.51
N GLN A 207 13.47 -13.91 -18.49
CA GLN A 207 13.56 -12.69 -19.30
C GLN A 207 12.32 -12.42 -20.15
N GLN A 208 11.65 -13.47 -20.64
CA GLN A 208 10.46 -13.30 -21.47
C GLN A 208 9.30 -12.84 -20.60
N LEU A 209 9.05 -13.54 -19.49
CA LEU A 209 8.01 -13.15 -18.53
C LEU A 209 8.28 -11.75 -17.98
N ARG A 210 9.53 -11.42 -17.65
CA ARG A 210 9.91 -10.09 -17.18
C ARG A 210 9.53 -9.00 -18.17
N ARG A 211 9.81 -9.18 -19.47
CA ARG A 211 9.45 -8.18 -20.50
C ARG A 211 7.94 -7.95 -20.56
N PHE A 212 7.15 -9.02 -20.60
CA PHE A 212 5.68 -8.91 -20.61
C PHE A 212 5.14 -8.30 -19.31
N ALA A 213 5.71 -8.67 -18.17
CA ALA A 213 5.33 -8.12 -16.88
C ALA A 213 5.63 -6.63 -16.75
N LEU A 214 6.80 -6.18 -17.21
CA LEU A 214 7.17 -4.76 -17.23
C LEU A 214 6.28 -3.97 -18.20
N LEU A 215 6.01 -4.50 -19.39
CA LEU A 215 5.08 -3.88 -20.34
C LEU A 215 3.67 -3.76 -19.74
N GLY A 216 3.18 -4.80 -19.07
CA GLY A 216 1.89 -4.78 -18.39
C GLY A 216 1.83 -3.79 -17.24
N ALA A 217 2.90 -3.67 -16.46
CA ALA A 217 2.99 -2.66 -15.41
C ALA A 217 3.00 -1.23 -15.97
N VAL A 218 3.74 -0.98 -17.05
CA VAL A 218 3.73 0.33 -17.72
C VAL A 218 2.36 0.63 -18.32
N ALA A 219 1.70 -0.35 -18.93
CA ALA A 219 0.34 -0.20 -19.45
C ALA A 219 -0.68 0.09 -18.33
N GLY A 220 -0.56 -0.59 -17.18
CA GLY A 220 -1.39 -0.31 -16.01
C GLY A 220 -1.16 1.10 -15.48
N LEU A 221 0.10 1.55 -15.44
CA LEU A 221 0.46 2.90 -15.02
C LEU A 221 -0.09 3.97 -15.97
N THR A 222 0.01 3.78 -17.29
CA THR A 222 -0.49 4.73 -18.30
C THR A 222 -2.01 4.86 -18.21
N VAL A 223 -2.71 3.73 -18.19
CA VAL A 223 -4.18 3.68 -18.19
C VAL A 223 -4.78 4.11 -16.85
N SER A 224 -4.03 4.05 -15.74
CA SER A 224 -4.46 4.62 -14.47
C SER A 224 -4.65 6.15 -14.52
N ALA A 225 -3.95 6.83 -15.46
CA ALA A 225 -3.91 8.28 -15.58
C ALA A 225 -3.55 8.99 -14.25
N SER A 226 -2.78 8.33 -13.37
CA SER A 226 -2.46 8.82 -12.03
C SER A 226 -1.19 9.68 -12.02
N ARG A 227 -1.34 10.99 -11.83
CA ARG A 227 -0.19 11.94 -11.74
C ARG A 227 0.77 11.59 -10.61
N SER A 228 0.26 11.19 -9.44
CA SER A 228 1.11 10.83 -8.31
C SER A 228 1.98 9.60 -8.63
N ALA A 229 1.43 8.61 -9.33
CA ALA A 229 2.18 7.42 -9.72
C ALA A 229 3.25 7.75 -10.77
N TRP A 230 2.96 8.64 -11.72
CA TRP A 230 3.94 9.14 -12.70
C TRP A 230 5.07 9.95 -12.07
N ILE A 231 4.82 10.67 -10.97
CA ILE A 231 5.87 11.34 -10.19
C ILE A 231 6.68 10.34 -9.37
N CYS A 232 6.02 9.34 -8.78
CA CYS A 232 6.69 8.33 -7.95
C CYS A 232 7.62 7.42 -8.78
N LEU A 233 7.30 7.13 -10.04
CA LEU A 233 8.09 6.23 -10.88
C LEU A 233 9.55 6.69 -11.06
N PRO A 234 9.84 7.91 -11.60
CA PRO A 234 11.21 8.37 -11.78
C PRO A 234 11.95 8.51 -10.44
N ILE A 235 11.26 8.90 -9.37
CA ILE A 235 11.85 8.98 -8.02
C ILE A 235 12.27 7.58 -7.56
N ALA A 236 11.40 6.58 -7.67
CA ALA A 236 11.70 5.22 -7.26
C ALA A 236 12.83 4.60 -8.11
N LEU A 237 12.83 4.84 -9.41
CA LEU A 237 13.91 4.42 -10.31
C LEU A 237 15.24 5.09 -9.96
N LEU A 238 15.24 6.39 -9.69
CA LEU A 238 16.43 7.13 -9.28
C LEU A 238 16.97 6.59 -7.95
N VAL A 239 16.10 6.38 -6.96
CA VAL A 239 16.50 5.79 -5.67
C VAL A 239 17.10 4.40 -5.85
N GLY A 240 16.45 3.53 -6.64
CA GLY A 240 16.95 2.20 -6.94
C GLY A 240 18.31 2.24 -7.64
N ALA A 241 18.47 3.07 -8.66
CA ALA A 241 19.72 3.25 -9.40
C ALA A 241 20.85 3.83 -8.52
N CYS A 242 20.54 4.79 -7.64
CA CYS A 242 21.51 5.34 -6.69
C CYS A 242 21.97 4.30 -5.66
N LEU A 243 21.12 3.34 -5.28
CA LEU A 243 21.48 2.21 -4.42
C LEU A 243 22.25 1.12 -5.18
N GLU A 244 21.98 0.94 -6.48
CA GLU A 244 22.74 0.02 -7.33
C GLU A 244 24.16 0.51 -7.59
N SER A 245 24.33 1.80 -7.90
CA SER A 245 25.63 2.44 -8.14
C SER A 245 26.46 2.68 -6.88
N GLY A 246 25.94 2.38 -5.69
CA GLY A 246 26.63 2.62 -4.42
C GLY A 246 26.74 4.10 -4.01
N LEU A 247 26.20 5.02 -4.81
CA LEU A 247 26.15 6.46 -4.52
C LEU A 247 25.45 6.73 -3.18
N PHE A 248 24.46 5.91 -2.82
CA PHE A 248 23.74 6.07 -1.54
C PHE A 248 24.60 5.83 -0.29
N ARG A 249 25.72 5.11 -0.41
CA ARG A 249 26.70 4.96 0.68
C ARG A 249 27.34 6.30 1.04
N GLN A 250 27.36 7.25 0.11
CA GLN A 250 27.76 8.63 0.34
C GLN A 250 26.56 9.55 0.68
N LEU A 251 25.33 9.20 0.30
CA LEU A 251 24.13 9.97 0.68
C LEU A 251 23.83 9.96 2.17
N SER A 252 24.28 8.98 2.97
CA SER A 252 24.10 9.07 4.43
C SER A 252 24.80 10.29 5.03
N LEU A 253 25.94 10.70 4.47
CA LEU A 253 26.66 11.92 4.80
C LEU A 253 25.89 13.16 4.32
N TRP A 254 25.34 13.12 3.09
CA TRP A 254 24.54 14.23 2.55
C TRP A 254 23.20 14.40 3.27
N SER A 255 22.54 13.31 3.67
CA SER A 255 21.27 13.33 4.39
C SER A 255 21.45 13.87 5.80
N MET A 256 22.57 13.55 6.47
CA MET A 256 22.89 14.09 7.80
C MET A 256 23.14 15.59 7.72
N THR A 257 23.84 16.06 6.69
CA THR A 257 24.02 17.49 6.41
C THR A 257 22.69 18.16 6.06
N ALA A 258 21.82 17.50 5.30
CA ALA A 258 20.50 18.03 4.92
C ALA A 258 19.49 18.03 6.09
N THR A 259 19.55 17.09 7.04
CA THR A 259 18.75 17.16 8.28
C THR A 259 19.31 18.15 9.27
N LEU A 260 20.63 18.34 9.38
CA LEU A 260 21.21 19.43 10.18
C LEU A 260 20.87 20.81 9.60
N MET A 261 20.90 20.96 8.28
CA MET A 261 20.49 22.19 7.59
C MET A 261 18.96 22.37 7.62
N GLY A 262 18.20 21.28 7.54
CA GLY A 262 16.75 21.25 7.70
C GLY A 262 16.29 21.64 9.10
N CYS A 263 16.92 21.10 10.16
CA CYS A 263 16.63 21.49 11.54
C CYS A 263 16.97 22.96 11.83
N SER A 264 17.91 23.56 11.09
CA SER A 264 18.19 25.01 11.13
C SER A 264 17.08 25.84 10.44
N ILE A 265 16.39 25.26 9.44
CA ILE A 265 15.32 25.92 8.66
C ILE A 265 13.92 25.67 9.28
N PHE A 266 13.70 24.55 9.97
CA PHE A 266 12.44 24.17 10.63
C PHE A 266 12.17 24.91 11.97
N GLY A 267 12.95 25.96 12.28
CA GLY A 267 12.62 26.94 13.32
C GLY A 267 11.51 27.94 12.92
N LEU A 268 10.91 27.82 11.72
CA LEU A 268 9.83 28.68 11.25
C LEU A 268 8.47 27.96 11.31
N THR A 269 7.74 28.29 12.39
CA THR A 269 6.28 28.33 12.55
C THR A 269 5.39 27.45 11.66
N ILE A 270 4.83 26.41 12.29
CA ILE A 270 3.70 25.55 11.84
C ILE A 270 2.51 26.37 11.29
N GLU A 271 2.38 27.63 11.69
CA GLU A 271 1.34 28.56 11.26
C GLU A 271 1.47 28.99 9.78
N GLU A 272 2.69 29.05 9.22
CA GLU A 272 2.90 29.43 7.81
C GLU A 272 2.74 28.25 6.84
N LEU A 273 3.05 27.03 7.28
CA LEU A 273 2.88 25.82 6.47
C LEU A 273 1.40 25.47 6.24
N LEU A 274 0.52 25.86 7.17
CA LEU A 274 -0.93 25.71 7.06
C LEU A 274 -1.57 26.78 6.16
N ARG A 275 -0.95 27.98 6.05
CA ARG A 275 -1.48 29.10 5.26
C ARG A 275 -0.97 29.17 3.81
N LYS A 276 0.23 28.66 3.51
CA LYS A 276 0.90 28.85 2.20
C LYS A 276 0.92 27.70 1.17
N PRO A 277 0.10 26.62 1.20
CA PRO A 277 -0.01 25.72 0.04
C PRO A 277 -0.93 26.26 -1.08
N ALA A 278 -1.68 27.35 -0.84
CA ALA A 278 -2.75 27.79 -1.73
C ALA A 278 -2.30 28.55 -3.00
N GLU A 279 -1.06 29.07 -3.05
CA GLU A 279 -0.67 30.03 -4.09
C GLU A 279 0.39 29.51 -5.08
N GLY A 280 1.14 28.45 -4.73
CA GLY A 280 2.20 27.91 -5.61
C GLY A 280 1.78 26.82 -6.59
N PHE A 281 0.62 26.19 -6.37
CA PHE A 281 0.14 25.03 -7.17
C PHE A 281 -1.17 25.28 -7.91
N THR A 282 -1.73 26.49 -7.81
CA THR A 282 -3.09 26.82 -8.25
C THR A 282 -3.21 27.20 -9.73
N GLN A 283 -2.12 27.39 -10.47
CA GLN A 283 -2.22 27.92 -11.84
C GLN A 283 -2.23 26.90 -13.00
N VAL A 284 -2.26 25.58 -12.75
CA VAL A 284 -2.27 24.58 -13.87
C VAL A 284 -3.36 23.48 -13.72
N ARG A 285 -4.59 23.84 -13.30
CA ARG A 285 -5.83 23.01 -13.08
C ARG A 285 -5.90 22.29 -11.71
N ALA A 286 -6.68 22.64 -10.66
CA ALA A 286 -7.85 23.50 -10.38
C ALA A 286 -9.25 22.83 -10.19
N SER A 287 -9.43 21.50 -10.19
CA SER A 287 -10.68 20.90 -9.65
C SER A 287 -10.42 19.74 -8.68
N SER A 288 -9.93 18.58 -9.15
CA SER A 288 -9.73 17.42 -8.23
C SER A 288 -8.69 17.66 -7.13
N SER A 289 -7.64 18.45 -7.37
CA SER A 289 -6.66 18.81 -6.32
C SER A 289 -7.22 19.82 -5.33
N GLN A 290 -8.12 20.71 -5.77
CA GLN A 290 -8.79 21.69 -4.90
C GLN A 290 -9.86 21.00 -4.04
N GLU A 291 -10.66 20.13 -4.65
CA GLU A 291 -11.62 19.25 -3.96
C GLU A 291 -10.95 18.43 -2.85
N ARG A 292 -9.83 17.77 -3.16
CA ARG A 292 -9.05 17.03 -2.16
C ARG A 292 -8.53 17.91 -1.04
N ALA A 293 -8.06 19.12 -1.36
CA ALA A 293 -7.56 20.06 -0.35
C ALA A 293 -8.68 20.51 0.60
N ILE A 294 -9.90 20.74 0.09
CA ILE A 294 -11.08 21.07 0.89
C ILE A 294 -11.40 19.93 1.86
N VAL A 295 -11.52 18.69 1.35
CA VAL A 295 -11.84 17.54 2.19
C VAL A 295 -10.75 17.28 3.24
N VAL A 296 -9.46 17.42 2.89
CA VAL A 296 -8.35 17.29 3.85
C VAL A 296 -8.43 18.38 4.93
N ARG A 297 -8.72 19.62 4.54
CA ARG A 297 -8.87 20.73 5.49
C ARG A 297 -10.02 20.45 6.48
N GLU A 298 -11.20 20.11 5.98
CA GLU A 298 -12.36 19.81 6.84
C GLU A 298 -12.12 18.57 7.71
N THR A 299 -11.36 17.59 7.22
CA THR A 299 -10.94 16.42 8.00
C THR A 299 -10.05 16.83 9.18
N LEU A 300 -9.10 17.75 8.97
CA LEU A 300 -8.22 18.25 10.02
C LEU A 300 -8.96 19.18 10.99
N GLU A 301 -9.89 20.01 10.51
CA GLU A 301 -10.76 20.83 11.37
C GLU A 301 -11.63 19.94 12.27
N ALA A 302 -12.23 18.88 11.73
CA ALA A 302 -13.00 17.91 12.53
C ALA A 302 -12.12 17.15 13.53
N TRP A 303 -10.87 16.85 13.18
CA TRP A 303 -9.91 16.21 14.10
C TRP A 303 -9.60 17.07 15.33
N GLN A 304 -9.57 18.40 15.20
CA GLN A 304 -9.28 19.30 16.34
C GLN A 304 -10.27 19.16 17.50
N GLN A 305 -11.46 18.59 17.26
CA GLN A 305 -12.45 18.32 18.29
C GLN A 305 -12.12 17.07 19.13
N SER A 306 -11.32 16.13 18.61
CA SER A 306 -10.81 14.96 19.35
C SER A 306 -9.33 14.71 19.02
N PRO A 307 -8.39 15.56 19.48
CA PRO A 307 -7.00 15.51 19.01
C PRO A 307 -6.25 14.23 19.38
N TRP A 308 -6.43 13.75 20.61
CA TRP A 308 -5.62 12.68 21.18
C TRP A 308 -6.02 11.30 20.69
N ILE A 309 -7.34 11.01 20.74
CA ILE A 309 -7.91 9.69 20.46
C ILE A 309 -8.47 9.62 19.03
N GLY A 310 -8.85 10.76 18.45
CA GLY A 310 -9.62 10.79 17.21
C GLY A 310 -11.07 10.37 17.43
N TRP A 311 -11.80 10.17 16.33
CA TRP A 311 -13.22 9.84 16.36
C TRP A 311 -13.52 8.33 16.37
N GLY A 312 -12.52 7.49 16.07
CA GLY A 312 -12.63 6.04 15.95
C GLY A 312 -13.40 5.53 14.73
N VAL A 313 -14.43 6.26 14.33
CA VAL A 313 -15.37 5.95 13.26
C VAL A 313 -15.64 7.21 12.44
N ILE A 314 -16.04 7.04 11.17
CA ILE A 314 -16.35 8.16 10.28
C ILE A 314 -17.68 8.78 10.74
N ARG A 315 -17.68 10.08 11.07
CA ARG A 315 -18.87 10.80 11.57
C ARG A 315 -19.36 11.94 10.67
N GLY A 316 -18.60 12.31 9.63
CA GLY A 316 -18.89 13.50 8.81
C GLY A 316 -18.60 13.33 7.33
N LYS A 317 -19.11 14.30 6.55
CA LYS A 317 -18.85 14.45 5.12
C LYS A 317 -18.51 15.92 4.82
N ALA A 318 -17.64 16.11 3.85
CA ALA A 318 -17.30 17.41 3.29
C ALA A 318 -18.16 17.71 2.08
N HIS A 319 -18.67 18.94 1.99
CA HIS A 319 -19.49 19.42 0.87
C HIS A 319 -18.59 20.03 -0.21
N LEU A 320 -18.67 19.52 -1.44
CA LEU A 320 -17.86 20.02 -2.55
C LEU A 320 -18.64 21.03 -3.39
N TYR A 321 -19.70 20.59 -4.06
CA TYR A 321 -20.61 21.39 -4.89
C TYR A 321 -21.84 20.53 -5.25
N GLU A 322 -22.95 21.16 -5.65
CA GLU A 322 -24.12 20.53 -6.27
C GLU A 322 -24.50 19.15 -5.68
N ASP A 323 -24.68 19.10 -4.35
CA ASP A 323 -25.05 17.89 -3.59
C ASP A 323 -24.01 16.75 -3.56
N VAL A 324 -22.77 17.00 -3.98
CA VAL A 324 -21.66 16.03 -3.87
C VAL A 324 -21.00 16.13 -2.50
N TYR A 325 -21.19 15.09 -1.69
CA TYR A 325 -20.59 14.95 -0.36
C TYR A 325 -19.58 13.80 -0.32
N ILE A 326 -18.34 14.08 0.10
CA ILE A 326 -17.29 13.06 0.29
C ILE A 326 -17.06 12.83 1.79
N THR A 327 -16.91 11.57 2.19
CA THR A 327 -16.62 11.21 3.59
C THR A 327 -15.30 11.81 4.08
N LEU A 328 -15.26 12.28 5.33
CA LEU A 328 -14.02 12.77 5.93
C LEU A 328 -12.98 11.64 6.06
N GLY A 329 -11.70 11.97 5.95
CA GLY A 329 -10.61 10.99 5.97
C GLY A 329 -10.47 10.15 4.69
N SER A 330 -11.16 10.51 3.60
CA SER A 330 -11.05 9.78 2.31
C SER A 330 -9.76 10.10 1.54
N PHE A 331 -9.06 11.18 1.91
CA PHE A 331 -7.83 11.62 1.26
C PHE A 331 -6.72 11.81 2.29
N SER A 332 -5.48 11.48 1.90
CA SER A 332 -4.28 11.44 2.74
C SER A 332 -4.35 10.45 3.92
N THR A 333 -3.35 9.58 4.00
CA THR A 333 -3.17 8.66 5.14
C THR A 333 -3.00 9.41 6.44
N TYR A 334 -2.24 10.52 6.42
CA TYR A 334 -1.91 11.28 7.61
C TYR A 334 -3.14 11.97 8.20
N ALA A 335 -3.93 12.64 7.35
CA ALA A 335 -5.18 13.28 7.78
C ALA A 335 -6.21 12.23 8.24
N ALA A 336 -6.35 11.12 7.52
CA ALA A 336 -7.26 10.04 7.88
C ALA A 336 -6.91 9.42 9.25
N VAL A 337 -5.62 9.19 9.53
CA VAL A 337 -5.18 8.60 10.80
C VAL A 337 -5.32 9.58 11.96
N LEU A 338 -5.02 10.86 11.77
CA LEU A 338 -5.29 11.88 12.80
C LEU A 338 -6.80 11.93 13.10
N TYR A 339 -7.64 12.02 12.08
CA TYR A 339 -9.09 12.07 12.24
C TYR A 339 -9.67 10.84 12.96
N LEU A 340 -9.27 9.63 12.55
CA LEU A 340 -9.84 8.40 13.11
C LEU A 340 -9.17 7.96 14.41
N ASN A 341 -7.85 8.13 14.54
CA ASN A 341 -7.07 7.52 15.61
C ASN A 341 -6.26 8.52 16.47
N GLY A 342 -6.41 9.82 16.18
CA GLY A 342 -5.77 10.90 16.91
C GLY A 342 -4.24 10.86 16.83
N ILE A 343 -3.61 11.61 17.73
CA ILE A 343 -2.16 11.66 17.89
C ILE A 343 -1.59 10.28 18.26
N VAL A 344 -2.32 9.49 19.07
CA VAL A 344 -1.86 8.16 19.51
C VAL A 344 -1.69 7.22 18.31
N GLY A 345 -2.72 7.09 17.46
CA GLY A 345 -2.62 6.30 16.24
C GLY A 345 -1.62 6.89 15.24
N PHE A 346 -1.51 8.21 15.17
CA PHE A 346 -0.52 8.84 14.29
C PHE A 346 0.92 8.50 14.68
N ILE A 347 1.26 8.54 15.98
CA ILE A 347 2.58 8.13 16.48
C ILE A 347 2.84 6.66 16.15
N ALA A 348 1.86 5.78 16.38
CA ALA A 348 1.99 4.36 16.06
C ALA A 348 2.23 4.12 14.56
N LEU A 349 1.52 4.84 13.68
CA LEU A 349 1.71 4.78 12.23
C LEU A 349 3.12 5.24 11.85
N ILE A 350 3.56 6.41 12.32
CA ILE A 350 4.87 6.97 11.99
C ILE A 350 5.98 6.05 12.47
N ALA A 351 5.85 5.48 13.69
CA ALA A 351 6.79 4.48 14.19
C ALA A 351 6.85 3.24 13.28
N ALA A 352 5.69 2.69 12.87
CA ALA A 352 5.64 1.55 11.96
C ALA A 352 6.28 1.86 10.60
N MET A 353 5.99 3.03 10.03
CA MET A 353 6.54 3.47 8.76
C MET A 353 8.05 3.67 8.82
N LEU A 354 8.54 4.37 9.85
CA LEU A 354 9.97 4.65 10.03
C LEU A 354 10.76 3.36 10.29
N LEU A 355 10.30 2.50 11.20
CA LEU A 355 10.98 1.24 11.50
C LEU A 355 11.04 0.32 10.27
N THR A 356 9.97 0.25 9.48
CA THR A 356 9.95 -0.51 8.22
C THR A 356 10.91 0.10 7.20
N LEU A 357 10.96 1.43 7.10
CA LEU A 357 11.86 2.13 6.19
C LEU A 357 13.33 1.93 6.57
N PHE A 358 13.66 2.02 7.86
CA PHE A 358 15.02 1.77 8.36
C PHE A 358 15.45 0.32 8.15
N ALA A 359 14.56 -0.66 8.38
CA ALA A 359 14.84 -2.05 8.09
C ALA A 359 15.08 -2.29 6.59
N ALA A 360 14.24 -1.73 5.72
CA ALA A 360 14.41 -1.80 4.27
C ALA A 360 15.68 -1.08 3.80
N TYR A 361 16.02 0.07 4.39
CA TYR A 361 17.25 0.79 4.07
C TYR A 361 18.50 0.00 4.46
N ALA A 362 18.53 -0.53 5.69
CA ALA A 362 19.65 -1.32 6.19
C ALA A 362 19.89 -2.57 5.35
N THR A 363 18.82 -3.24 4.93
CA THR A 363 18.89 -4.40 4.02
C THR A 363 19.21 -3.99 2.58
N ALA A 364 18.76 -2.82 2.10
CA ALA A 364 19.04 -2.35 0.73
C ALA A 364 20.51 -1.99 0.50
N ILE A 365 21.19 -1.39 1.48
CA ILE A 365 22.61 -1.03 1.36
C ILE A 365 23.50 -2.29 1.23
N ARG A 366 23.12 -3.37 1.92
CA ARG A 366 23.94 -4.58 2.06
C ARG A 366 23.47 -5.74 1.18
N GLY A 367 22.22 -5.66 0.70
CA GLY A 367 21.50 -6.80 0.16
C GLY A 367 21.44 -6.87 -1.35
N SER A 368 20.66 -7.84 -1.82
CA SER A 368 20.41 -8.10 -3.24
C SER A 368 19.62 -6.98 -3.92
N ALA A 369 19.51 -7.03 -5.25
CA ALA A 369 18.70 -6.10 -6.03
C ALA A 369 17.25 -6.00 -5.52
N ASN A 370 16.66 -7.11 -5.05
CA ASN A 370 15.30 -7.12 -4.49
C ASN A 370 15.18 -6.24 -3.25
N CYS A 371 16.21 -6.19 -2.39
CA CYS A 371 16.21 -5.30 -1.22
C CYS A 371 16.20 -3.82 -1.64
N LYS A 372 16.92 -3.47 -2.71
CA LYS A 372 16.98 -2.10 -3.24
C LYS A 372 15.64 -1.67 -3.82
N TRP A 373 15.01 -2.54 -4.60
CA TRP A 373 13.68 -2.30 -5.15
C TRP A 373 12.58 -2.29 -4.08
N ALA A 374 12.75 -3.06 -3.00
CA ALA A 374 11.86 -3.01 -1.83
C ALA A 374 11.90 -1.66 -1.13
N PHE A 375 13.10 -1.11 -0.91
CA PHE A 375 13.25 0.22 -0.34
C PHE A 375 12.71 1.32 -1.27
N ALA A 376 13.00 1.26 -2.57
CA ALA A 376 12.46 2.20 -3.56
C ALA A 376 10.92 2.14 -3.61
N GLY A 377 10.34 0.94 -3.56
CA GLY A 377 8.89 0.73 -3.52
C GLY A 377 8.24 1.30 -2.24
N LEU A 378 8.91 1.17 -1.09
CA LEU A 378 8.45 1.80 0.16
C LEU A 378 8.44 3.33 0.09
N ILE A 379 9.47 3.94 -0.50
CA ILE A 379 9.48 5.40 -0.71
C ILE A 379 8.33 5.83 -1.62
N ALA A 380 8.10 5.11 -2.72
CA ALA A 380 6.97 5.39 -3.61
C ALA A 380 5.62 5.27 -2.87
N LEU A 381 5.45 4.24 -2.05
CA LEU A 381 4.26 4.05 -1.22
C LEU A 381 4.06 5.23 -0.25
N TYR A 382 5.12 5.69 0.43
CA TYR A 382 5.02 6.75 1.44
C TYR A 382 4.73 8.11 0.82
N ILE A 383 5.25 8.38 -0.38
CA ILE A 383 4.86 9.55 -1.17
C ILE A 383 3.38 9.45 -1.54
N ALA A 384 2.93 8.28 -2.01
CA ALA A 384 1.54 8.04 -2.39
C ALA A 384 0.56 8.13 -1.21
N CYS A 385 1.02 7.85 0.03
CA CYS A 385 0.22 8.03 1.25
C CYS A 385 -0.29 9.46 1.45
N ASN A 386 0.34 10.47 0.82
CA ASN A 386 -0.18 11.86 0.83
C ASN A 386 -1.47 12.00 0.02
N ALA A 387 -1.64 11.20 -1.03
CA ALA A 387 -2.78 11.29 -1.94
C ALA A 387 -3.95 10.41 -1.47
N THR A 388 -3.66 9.19 -1.02
CA THR A 388 -4.66 8.17 -0.73
C THR A 388 -4.39 7.50 0.62
N PRO A 389 -5.42 7.21 1.43
CA PRO A 389 -5.24 6.56 2.72
C PRO A 389 -4.72 5.12 2.60
N LEU A 390 -3.66 4.80 3.34
CA LEU A 390 -3.04 3.48 3.34
C LEU A 390 -4.01 2.36 3.76
N SER A 391 -4.93 2.66 4.69
CA SER A 391 -5.95 1.72 5.14
C SER A 391 -6.88 1.25 4.01
N TRP A 392 -7.12 2.11 3.01
CA TRP A 392 -7.91 1.78 1.81
C TRP A 392 -7.09 1.00 0.78
N MET A 393 -5.80 1.31 0.69
CA MET A 393 -4.90 0.68 -0.28
C MET A 393 -4.41 -0.69 0.18
N ALA A 394 -4.40 -0.96 1.49
CA ALA A 394 -3.80 -2.14 2.10
C ALA A 394 -4.20 -3.46 1.43
N VAL A 395 -5.50 -3.65 1.17
CA VAL A 395 -6.01 -4.83 0.46
C VAL A 395 -5.42 -4.96 -0.93
N ASN A 396 -5.38 -3.87 -1.71
CA ASN A 396 -4.90 -3.91 -3.08
C ASN A 396 -3.37 -4.08 -3.15
N LEU A 397 -2.67 -3.66 -2.10
CA LEU A 397 -1.22 -3.74 -1.97
C LEU A 397 -0.75 -4.97 -1.19
N TRP A 398 -1.64 -5.90 -0.84
CA TRP A 398 -1.31 -7.06 0.00
C TRP A 398 -0.12 -7.87 -0.56
N PHE A 399 -0.07 -8.06 -1.89
CA PHE A 399 1.00 -8.78 -2.57
C PHE A 399 2.37 -8.10 -2.36
N PHE A 400 2.40 -6.76 -2.32
CA PHE A 400 3.61 -5.99 -2.06
C PHE A 400 4.08 -6.18 -0.62
N PHE A 401 3.17 -6.17 0.35
CA PHE A 401 3.53 -6.39 1.76
C PHE A 401 4.01 -7.83 2.02
N VAL A 402 3.40 -8.84 1.41
CA VAL A 402 3.88 -10.22 1.49
C VAL A 402 5.26 -10.35 0.88
N TRP A 403 5.47 -9.74 -0.30
CA TRP A 403 6.77 -9.73 -0.97
C TRP A 403 7.83 -9.00 -0.14
N LEU A 404 7.51 -7.82 0.41
CA LEU A 404 8.39 -7.04 1.28
C LEU A 404 8.80 -7.82 2.53
N GLY A 405 7.84 -8.47 3.20
CA GLY A 405 8.12 -9.33 4.34
C GLY A 405 9.05 -10.50 3.98
N ALA A 406 8.85 -11.10 2.79
CA ALA A 406 9.70 -12.18 2.31
C ALA A 406 11.14 -11.70 2.04
N VAL A 407 11.30 -10.52 1.42
CA VAL A 407 12.60 -9.89 1.17
C VAL A 407 13.34 -9.60 2.48
N LEU A 408 12.66 -9.02 3.46
CA LEU A 408 13.27 -8.70 4.75
C LEU A 408 13.62 -9.96 5.54
N CYS A 409 12.74 -10.96 5.56
CA CYS A 409 13.01 -12.24 6.21
C CYS A 409 14.20 -12.99 5.58
N GLU A 410 14.31 -12.99 4.25
CA GLU A 410 15.44 -13.60 3.54
C GLU A 410 16.76 -12.88 3.86
N ALA A 411 16.74 -11.54 3.87
CA ALA A 411 17.91 -10.72 4.22
C ALA A 411 18.40 -10.95 5.66
N GLU A 412 17.48 -11.06 6.62
CA GLU A 412 17.81 -11.38 8.01
C GLU A 412 18.39 -12.80 8.16
N CYS A 413 17.84 -13.78 7.43
CA CYS A 413 18.37 -15.15 7.45
C CYS A 413 19.79 -15.24 6.85
N GLN A 414 20.07 -14.46 5.80
CA GLN A 414 21.41 -14.37 5.23
C GLN A 414 22.39 -13.75 6.22
N HIS A 415 22.00 -12.71 6.96
CA HIS A 415 22.85 -12.08 7.97
C HIS A 415 23.26 -13.06 9.09
N VAL A 416 22.33 -13.84 9.63
CA VAL A 416 22.62 -14.84 10.68
C VAL A 416 23.62 -15.89 10.19
N ARG A 417 23.56 -16.25 8.90
CA ARG A 417 24.46 -17.24 8.28
C ARG A 417 25.89 -16.73 8.13
N PHE A 418 26.09 -15.43 7.88
CA PHE A 418 27.43 -14.82 7.83
C PHE A 418 28.04 -14.59 9.22
N THR A 419 27.21 -14.48 10.26
CA THR A 419 27.68 -14.34 11.64
C THR A 419 27.97 -15.68 12.34
N SER A 420 27.60 -16.82 11.75
CA SER A 420 27.90 -18.14 12.32
C SER A 420 29.35 -18.56 12.02
N TRP A 421 30.03 -19.01 13.07
CA TRP A 421 31.47 -19.17 13.29
C TRP A 421 32.34 -19.94 12.26
N ASP A 422 31.77 -20.74 11.35
CA ASP A 422 32.58 -21.55 10.41
C ASP A 422 33.29 -20.71 9.33
N GLN A 423 32.84 -19.46 9.09
CA GLN A 423 33.46 -18.57 8.10
C GLN A 423 34.51 -17.61 8.70
N LEU A 424 34.58 -17.49 10.02
CA LEU A 424 35.60 -16.68 10.71
C LEU A 424 36.78 -17.53 11.19
N SER A 425 36.65 -18.86 11.22
CA SER A 425 37.67 -19.76 11.75
C SER A 425 38.82 -20.08 10.78
N GLY A 426 38.73 -19.72 9.50
CA GLY A 426 39.87 -19.83 8.57
C GLY A 426 40.55 -21.22 8.53
N GLN A 427 39.82 -22.30 8.83
CA GLN A 427 40.33 -23.66 8.73
C GLN A 427 39.83 -24.28 7.42
N GLY A 428 40.58 -24.01 6.36
CA GLY A 428 40.65 -24.82 5.16
C GLY A 428 42.08 -25.30 4.97
#